data_AF-A0A1B6E709-F1
#
_entry.id   AF-A0A1B6E709-F1
#
_cell.length_a   1.000
_cell.length_b   1.000
_cell.length_c   1.000
_cell.angle_alpha   90.00
_cell.angle_beta   90.00
_cell.angle_gamma   90.00
#
_symmetry.space_group_name_H-M   'P 1'
#
loop_
_entity.id
_entity.type
_entity.pdbx_description
1 polymer ?
#
loop_
_entity_poly.entity_id
_entity_poly.type
_entity_poly.pdbx_seq_one_letter_code
_entity_poly.pdbx_strand_id
1 'polypeptide(L)'
;MVSRYYDVSISRPSHRVHWAVPVPASEDQSVYVWLDALVNYLTAVGYPESSLWPPNCQVLGKDILKFHGVYWPAFLIASGLQPPSNLLVHSHWTVNGEKMSKSQGNVVSPVQAAKTFTESGLRYFLLREGTNHSDSNYSEIKVMRLLNAELADTLGNLLNRCTGTTVNVQQYFPQFDVQYCQPDAKGLLLALDSLSDEVADHFKQFNFYKGVDVIISTLREANRFFEISQPWKLCKSPDSEHHLACVLHLTMETLRMSSIALQPIVPQIAKLLLDKLQIPHSERSWEFTKRQTNDKIRFLNSDKVMLFKKILNK
;
A
#
# COMPACT_ATOMS: atom_id res chain seq x y z
N MET A 1 39.68 25.07 -5.88
CA MET A 1 38.49 24.20 -5.85
C MET A 1 37.74 24.43 -7.15
N VAL A 2 37.71 23.47 -8.06
CA VAL A 2 36.87 23.58 -9.27
C VAL A 2 35.42 23.36 -8.81
N SER A 3 34.57 24.38 -8.92
CA SER A 3 33.14 24.21 -8.61
C SER A 3 32.55 23.19 -9.59
N ARG A 4 32.00 22.09 -9.06
CA ARG A 4 31.40 21.00 -9.88
C ARG A 4 30.01 21.35 -10.44
N TYR A 5 29.54 22.60 -10.26
CA TYR A 5 28.20 23.04 -10.65
C TYR A 5 28.29 24.32 -11.47
N TYR A 6 27.50 24.36 -12.54
CA TYR A 6 27.35 25.52 -13.43
C TYR A 6 26.09 26.30 -13.05
N ASP A 7 26.11 27.60 -13.30
CA ASP A 7 24.93 28.45 -13.16
C ASP A 7 23.78 27.95 -14.05
N VAL A 8 22.56 28.08 -13.53
CA VAL A 8 21.34 27.67 -14.23
C VAL A 8 20.62 28.90 -14.74
N SER A 9 20.38 28.96 -16.05
CA SER A 9 19.55 30.02 -16.65
C SER A 9 18.09 29.88 -16.22
N ILE A 10 17.60 30.83 -15.42
CA ILE A 10 16.23 30.84 -14.86
C ILE A 10 15.20 31.66 -15.65
N SER A 11 15.59 32.29 -16.76
CA SER A 11 14.68 32.93 -17.71
C SER A 11 14.99 32.54 -19.16
N ARG A 12 14.07 32.86 -20.08
CA ARG A 12 14.25 32.77 -21.54
C ARG A 12 13.66 34.01 -22.21
N PRO A 13 14.19 34.46 -23.36
CA PRO A 13 13.58 35.56 -24.10
C PRO A 13 12.13 35.26 -24.47
N SER A 14 11.21 36.18 -24.18
CA SER A 14 9.76 36.01 -24.34
C SER A 14 9.33 35.76 -25.80
N HIS A 15 10.09 36.28 -26.77
CA HIS A 15 9.88 36.02 -28.20
C HIS A 15 10.15 34.56 -28.62
N ARG A 16 10.82 33.74 -27.79
CA ARG A 16 11.02 32.30 -28.03
C ARG A 16 10.03 31.43 -27.27
N VAL A 17 9.41 31.97 -26.22
CA VAL A 17 8.53 31.24 -25.30
C VAL A 17 7.30 32.11 -25.03
N HIS A 18 6.30 31.99 -25.91
CA HIS A 18 5.09 32.81 -25.87
C HIS A 18 4.10 32.44 -24.77
N TRP A 19 4.26 31.28 -24.14
CA TRP A 19 3.36 30.79 -23.07
C TRP A 19 4.16 30.46 -21.80
N ALA A 20 4.29 31.45 -20.93
CA ALA A 20 5.02 31.35 -19.67
C ALA A 20 4.68 32.53 -18.74
N VAL A 21 5.03 32.39 -17.46
CA VAL A 21 4.96 33.49 -16.48
C VAL A 21 6.02 34.56 -16.83
N PRO A 22 5.67 35.85 -16.90
CA PRO A 22 6.64 36.92 -17.15
C PRO A 22 7.58 37.10 -15.95
N VAL A 23 8.83 37.48 -16.21
CA VAL A 23 9.77 37.82 -15.13
C VAL A 23 9.35 39.17 -14.52
N PRO A 24 9.21 39.27 -13.19
CA PRO A 24 8.93 40.55 -12.54
C PRO A 24 9.96 41.62 -12.95
N ALA A 25 9.47 42.79 -13.35
CA ALA A 25 10.29 43.92 -13.79
C ALA A 25 11.15 43.69 -15.07
N SER A 26 10.85 42.69 -15.89
CA SER A 26 11.44 42.50 -17.23
C SER A 26 10.42 41.95 -18.23
N GLU A 27 10.03 42.79 -19.20
CA GLU A 27 8.99 42.46 -20.19
C GLU A 27 9.49 41.56 -21.34
N ASP A 28 10.80 41.50 -21.55
CA ASP A 28 11.45 40.73 -22.61
C ASP A 28 11.83 39.30 -22.18
N GLN A 29 11.56 38.93 -20.93
CA GLN A 29 11.93 37.65 -20.34
C GLN A 29 10.74 36.90 -19.76
N SER A 30 10.74 35.59 -19.99
CA SER A 30 9.80 34.62 -19.43
C SER A 30 10.51 33.72 -18.43
N VAL A 31 9.85 33.40 -17.32
CA VAL A 31 10.35 32.49 -16.28
C VAL A 31 10.59 31.10 -16.86
N TYR A 32 11.71 30.48 -16.49
CA TYR A 32 12.03 29.12 -16.87
C TYR A 32 11.04 28.12 -16.26
N VAL A 33 10.51 27.23 -17.10
CA VAL A 33 9.44 26.28 -16.72
C VAL A 33 9.73 25.47 -15.47
N TRP A 34 10.99 25.12 -15.18
CA TRP A 34 11.29 24.36 -13.97
C TRP A 34 11.24 25.20 -12.69
N LEU A 35 11.57 26.49 -12.76
CA LEU A 35 11.41 27.37 -11.61
C LEU A 35 9.91 27.55 -11.31
N ASP A 36 9.13 27.86 -12.35
CA ASP A 36 7.67 27.97 -12.27
C ASP A 36 7.03 26.66 -11.76
N ALA A 37 7.33 25.53 -12.41
CA ALA A 37 6.79 24.24 -12.03
C ALA A 37 7.15 23.85 -10.60
N LEU A 38 8.37 24.05 -10.12
CA LEU A 38 8.75 23.68 -8.75
C LEU A 38 8.04 24.54 -7.68
N VAL A 39 7.75 25.80 -7.98
CA VAL A 39 7.00 26.70 -7.09
C VAL A 39 5.58 26.18 -6.81
N ASN A 40 5.03 25.27 -7.63
CA ASN A 40 3.74 24.62 -7.37
C ASN A 40 3.63 24.07 -5.94
N TYR A 41 4.71 23.51 -5.39
CA TYR A 41 4.71 22.92 -4.05
C TYR A 41 4.46 23.97 -2.96
N LEU A 42 4.99 25.18 -3.15
CA LEU A 42 4.76 26.32 -2.26
C LEU A 42 3.33 26.86 -2.45
N THR A 43 2.89 27.02 -3.70
CA THR A 43 1.53 27.49 -4.01
C THR A 43 0.46 26.57 -3.44
N ALA A 44 0.63 25.25 -3.56
CA ALA A 44 -0.33 24.26 -3.10
C ALA A 44 -0.59 24.29 -1.59
N VAL A 45 0.39 24.74 -0.80
CA VAL A 45 0.24 24.89 0.66
C VAL A 45 -0.18 26.29 1.09
N GLY A 46 -0.26 27.27 0.17
CA GLY A 46 -0.65 28.65 0.46
C GLY A 46 0.52 29.58 0.80
N TYR A 47 1.70 29.38 0.22
CA TYR A 47 2.82 30.33 0.34
C TYR A 47 2.41 31.75 -0.11
N PRO A 48 2.83 32.82 0.59
CA PRO A 48 3.82 32.85 1.67
C PRO A 48 3.29 32.62 3.09
N GLU A 49 1.99 32.41 3.26
CA GLU A 49 1.32 32.44 4.58
C GLU A 49 1.25 31.06 5.28
N SER A 50 1.68 30.00 4.60
CA SER A 50 1.53 28.61 5.05
C SER A 50 2.48 28.19 6.16
N SER A 51 1.94 27.49 7.17
CA SER A 51 2.72 26.76 8.19
C SER A 51 2.99 25.30 7.85
N LEU A 52 2.52 24.80 6.70
CA LEU A 52 2.66 23.38 6.31
C LEU A 52 3.99 23.08 5.61
N TRP A 53 4.78 24.12 5.32
CA TRP A 53 6.11 23.98 4.71
C TRP A 53 7.20 23.75 5.78
N PRO A 54 8.18 22.86 5.55
CA PRO A 54 8.42 22.01 4.37
C PRO A 54 7.70 20.65 4.41
N PRO A 55 7.45 20.01 3.26
CA PRO A 55 6.88 18.67 3.23
C PRO A 55 7.89 17.62 3.72
N ASN A 56 7.38 16.59 4.40
CA ASN A 56 8.24 15.49 4.87
C ASN A 56 8.80 14.63 3.72
N CYS A 57 8.07 14.53 2.59
CA CYS A 57 8.47 13.75 1.42
C CYS A 57 7.90 14.36 0.14
N GLN A 58 8.70 14.41 -0.93
CA GLN A 58 8.23 14.64 -2.30
C GLN A 58 8.38 13.36 -3.12
N VAL A 59 7.33 12.95 -3.83
CA VAL A 59 7.31 11.75 -4.67
C VAL A 59 7.51 12.16 -6.13
N LEU A 60 8.49 11.56 -6.80
CA LEU A 60 8.82 11.86 -8.19
C LEU A 60 9.37 10.65 -8.96
N GLY A 61 9.29 10.71 -10.28
CA GLY A 61 9.98 9.76 -11.16
C GLY A 61 11.47 10.10 -11.31
N LYS A 62 12.31 9.08 -11.52
CA LYS A 62 13.78 9.25 -11.64
C LYS A 62 14.24 10.29 -12.65
N ASP A 63 13.49 10.51 -13.73
CA ASP A 63 13.85 11.45 -14.81
C ASP A 63 13.93 12.92 -14.35
N ILE A 64 13.20 13.28 -13.29
CA ILE A 64 13.14 14.66 -12.80
C ILE A 64 13.91 14.86 -11.48
N LEU A 65 14.73 13.88 -11.09
CA LEU A 65 15.52 13.92 -9.86
C LEU A 65 16.48 15.11 -9.83
N LYS A 66 17.14 15.46 -10.94
CA LYS A 66 18.06 16.60 -10.98
C LYS A 66 17.36 17.91 -10.56
N PHE A 67 16.11 18.11 -10.99
CA PHE A 67 15.35 19.31 -10.66
C PHE A 67 14.96 19.34 -9.17
N HIS A 68 14.56 18.20 -8.61
CA HIS A 68 14.08 18.10 -7.22
C HIS A 68 15.20 17.92 -6.18
N GLY A 69 16.32 17.30 -6.57
CA GLY A 69 17.45 16.99 -5.70
C GLY A 69 18.61 17.99 -5.78
N VAL A 70 18.62 18.89 -6.77
CA VAL A 70 19.68 19.91 -6.92
C VAL A 70 19.09 21.30 -7.04
N TYR A 71 18.26 21.56 -8.06
CA TYR A 71 17.80 22.92 -8.35
C TYR A 71 16.81 23.41 -7.30
N TRP A 72 15.83 22.58 -6.94
CA TRP A 72 14.79 22.96 -5.99
C TRP A 72 15.34 23.30 -4.60
N PRO A 73 16.19 22.47 -3.97
CA PRO A 73 16.84 22.84 -2.72
C PRO A 73 17.67 24.12 -2.84
N ALA A 74 18.39 24.32 -3.95
CA ALA A 74 19.17 25.55 -4.16
C ALA A 74 18.28 26.80 -4.22
N PHE A 75 17.16 26.76 -4.94
CA PHE A 75 16.20 27.87 -4.99
C PHE A 75 15.57 28.17 -3.64
N LEU A 76 15.20 27.13 -2.89
CA LEU A 76 14.64 27.27 -1.55
C LEU A 76 15.64 27.90 -0.59
N ILE A 77 16.87 27.38 -0.54
CA ILE A 77 17.94 27.89 0.32
C ILE A 77 18.24 29.35 -0.03
N ALA A 78 18.35 29.69 -1.32
CA ALA A 78 18.57 31.06 -1.76
C ALA A 78 17.43 32.01 -1.36
N SER A 79 16.21 31.50 -1.19
CA SER A 79 15.02 32.25 -0.76
C SER A 79 14.78 32.18 0.75
N GLY A 80 15.69 31.59 1.54
CA GLY A 80 15.54 31.45 2.99
C GLY A 80 14.55 30.38 3.44
N LEU A 81 14.13 29.47 2.54
CA LEU A 81 13.18 28.39 2.80
C LEU A 81 13.89 27.05 3.02
N GLN A 82 13.29 26.20 3.85
CA GLN A 82 13.80 24.85 4.12
C GLN A 82 13.49 23.88 2.96
N PRO A 83 14.47 23.06 2.52
CA PRO A 83 14.23 21.95 1.59
C PRO A 83 13.35 20.83 2.18
N PRO A 84 12.71 20.01 1.32
CA PRO A 84 12.01 18.79 1.77
C PRO A 84 12.98 17.81 2.45
N SER A 85 12.49 17.10 3.47
CA SER A 85 13.34 16.16 4.23
C SER A 85 13.68 14.87 3.47
N ASN A 86 12.77 14.41 2.61
CA ASN A 86 12.94 13.18 1.82
C ASN A 86 12.47 13.37 0.38
N LEU A 87 13.12 12.64 -0.53
CA LEU A 87 12.67 12.45 -1.91
C LEU A 87 12.41 10.96 -2.13
N LEU A 88 11.16 10.59 -2.41
CA LEU A 88 10.82 9.26 -2.89
C LEU A 88 10.93 9.24 -4.42
N VAL A 89 12.00 8.62 -4.92
CA VAL A 89 12.30 8.53 -6.34
C VAL A 89 11.91 7.15 -6.86
N HIS A 90 10.83 7.07 -7.62
CA HIS A 90 10.38 5.80 -8.20
C HIS A 90 10.95 5.59 -9.61
N SER A 91 11.08 4.32 -9.98
CA SER A 91 11.51 3.88 -11.30
C SER A 91 10.33 3.84 -12.30
N HIS A 92 10.61 3.51 -13.56
CA HIS A 92 9.61 3.47 -14.63
C HIS A 92 8.90 2.12 -14.71
N TRP A 93 7.78 2.13 -15.42
CA TRP A 93 7.07 0.92 -15.82
C TRP A 93 7.34 0.62 -17.30
N THR A 94 7.63 -0.64 -17.60
CA THR A 94 7.61 -1.23 -18.94
C THR A 94 6.35 -2.07 -19.12
N VAL A 95 6.05 -2.45 -20.36
CA VAL A 95 4.96 -3.35 -20.73
C VAL A 95 5.54 -4.53 -21.50
N ASN A 96 5.37 -5.75 -20.99
CA ASN A 96 5.95 -6.96 -21.57
C ASN A 96 7.46 -6.85 -21.89
N GLY A 97 8.22 -6.13 -21.05
CA GLY A 97 9.65 -5.89 -21.20
C GLY A 97 10.02 -4.69 -22.08
N GLU A 98 9.05 -4.05 -22.72
CA GLU A 98 9.28 -2.93 -23.64
C GLU A 98 8.89 -1.58 -23.04
N LYS A 99 9.56 -0.52 -23.50
CA LYS A 99 9.19 0.85 -23.13
C LYS A 99 7.81 1.17 -23.70
N MET A 100 6.93 1.73 -22.88
CA MET A 100 5.63 2.22 -23.36
C MET A 100 5.81 3.40 -24.32
N SER A 101 5.18 3.33 -25.50
CA SER A 101 5.15 4.39 -26.49
C SER A 101 3.82 4.39 -27.25
N LYS A 102 3.25 5.59 -27.45
CA LYS A 102 2.06 5.75 -28.31
C LYS A 102 2.31 5.28 -29.74
N SER A 103 3.52 5.49 -30.27
CA SER A 103 3.87 5.08 -31.64
C SER A 103 3.94 3.56 -31.81
N GLN A 104 4.28 2.82 -30.75
CA GLN A 104 4.31 1.36 -30.76
C GLN A 104 2.95 0.75 -30.41
N GLY A 105 1.96 1.56 -30.01
CA GLY A 105 0.63 1.10 -29.64
C GLY A 105 0.57 0.24 -28.37
N ASN A 106 1.64 0.18 -27.57
CA ASN A 106 1.76 -0.67 -26.38
C ASN A 106 1.41 0.07 -25.07
N VAL A 107 0.88 1.29 -25.13
CA VAL A 107 0.53 2.08 -23.93
C VAL A 107 -0.58 1.41 -23.14
N VAL A 108 -0.35 1.21 -21.84
CA VAL A 108 -1.35 0.70 -20.91
C VAL A 108 -2.15 1.87 -20.34
N SER A 109 -3.47 1.87 -20.54
CA SER A 109 -4.37 2.82 -19.88
C SER A 109 -4.66 2.33 -18.46
N PRO A 110 -4.30 3.10 -17.40
CA PRO A 110 -4.59 2.70 -16.02
C PRO A 110 -6.10 2.62 -15.75
N VAL A 111 -6.91 3.43 -16.46
CA VAL A 111 -8.38 3.40 -16.33
C VAL A 111 -8.95 2.11 -16.90
N GLN A 112 -8.47 1.64 -18.05
CA GLN A 112 -8.89 0.34 -18.60
C GLN A 112 -8.38 -0.81 -17.75
N ALA A 113 -7.11 -0.77 -17.31
CA ALA A 113 -6.56 -1.78 -16.41
C ALA A 113 -7.36 -1.87 -15.10
N ALA A 114 -7.77 -0.74 -14.51
CA ALA A 114 -8.63 -0.71 -13.32
C ALA A 114 -10.03 -1.26 -13.58
N LYS A 115 -10.60 -1.10 -14.78
CA LYS A 115 -11.88 -1.75 -15.14
C LYS A 115 -11.73 -3.27 -15.22
N THR A 116 -10.60 -3.76 -15.72
CA THR A 116 -10.33 -5.20 -15.87
C THR A 116 -9.95 -5.87 -14.55
N PHE A 117 -9.10 -5.22 -13.75
CA PHE A 117 -8.48 -5.79 -12.55
C PHE A 117 -9.00 -5.20 -11.23
N THR A 118 -10.01 -4.32 -11.29
CA THR A 118 -10.48 -3.44 -10.22
C THR A 118 -9.45 -2.37 -9.82
N GLU A 119 -9.92 -1.25 -9.25
CA GLU A 119 -9.04 -0.21 -8.71
C GLU A 119 -8.16 -0.73 -7.58
N SER A 120 -8.72 -1.51 -6.66
CA SER A 120 -7.96 -2.12 -5.56
C SER A 120 -6.92 -3.13 -6.08
N GLY A 121 -7.28 -3.94 -7.08
CA GLY A 121 -6.33 -4.88 -7.67
C GLY A 121 -5.17 -4.17 -8.39
N LEU A 122 -5.45 -3.15 -9.18
CA LEU A 122 -4.39 -2.38 -9.84
C LEU A 122 -3.47 -1.67 -8.82
N ARG A 123 -4.02 -1.04 -7.78
CA ARG A 123 -3.24 -0.44 -6.70
C ARG A 123 -2.34 -1.45 -6.00
N TYR A 124 -2.90 -2.61 -5.66
CA TYR A 124 -2.16 -3.70 -5.05
C TYR A 124 -0.97 -4.10 -5.92
N PHE A 125 -1.22 -4.41 -7.20
CA PHE A 125 -0.17 -4.81 -8.13
C PHE A 125 0.95 -3.77 -8.24
N LEU A 126 0.61 -2.49 -8.42
CA LEU A 126 1.61 -1.43 -8.59
C LEU A 126 2.48 -1.25 -7.35
N LEU A 127 1.93 -1.36 -6.14
CA LEU A 127 2.68 -1.22 -4.88
C LEU A 127 3.40 -2.51 -4.46
N ARG A 128 2.93 -3.66 -4.94
CA ARG A 128 3.49 -4.98 -4.69
C ARG A 128 4.67 -5.30 -5.60
N GLU A 129 4.62 -4.87 -6.86
CA GLU A 129 5.63 -5.14 -7.90
C GLU A 129 6.49 -3.92 -8.25
N GLY A 130 6.04 -2.72 -7.90
CA GLY A 130 6.79 -1.49 -8.07
C GLY A 130 7.99 -1.44 -7.12
N THR A 131 9.18 -1.26 -7.66
CA THR A 131 10.40 -1.03 -6.86
C THR A 131 10.98 0.36 -7.14
N ASN A 132 11.66 0.94 -6.15
CA ASN A 132 12.28 2.25 -6.31
C ASN A 132 13.59 2.16 -7.11
N HIS A 133 14.33 1.05 -6.97
CA HIS A 133 15.69 0.89 -7.49
C HIS A 133 15.78 0.33 -8.92
N SER A 134 14.70 -0.23 -9.47
CA SER A 134 14.69 -0.79 -10.81
C SER A 134 13.34 -0.62 -11.51
N ASP A 135 13.38 -0.51 -12.83
CA ASP A 135 12.17 -0.44 -13.64
C ASP A 135 11.36 -1.73 -13.51
N SER A 136 10.06 -1.58 -13.25
CA SER A 136 9.13 -2.69 -13.08
C SER A 136 8.39 -2.99 -14.38
N ASN A 137 7.94 -4.23 -14.54
CA ASN A 137 7.24 -4.66 -15.75
C ASN A 137 5.76 -4.95 -15.49
N TYR A 138 4.90 -4.35 -16.30
CA TYR A 138 3.49 -4.67 -16.38
C TYR A 138 3.25 -5.78 -17.41
N SER A 139 2.45 -6.78 -17.04
CA SER A 139 1.95 -7.82 -17.93
C SER A 139 0.60 -8.29 -17.38
N GLU A 140 -0.43 -8.34 -18.22
CA GLU A 140 -1.77 -8.73 -17.79
C GLU A 140 -1.81 -10.12 -17.15
N ILE A 141 -1.03 -11.07 -17.69
CA ILE A 141 -0.89 -12.43 -17.14
C ILE A 141 -0.30 -12.37 -15.72
N LYS A 142 0.73 -11.53 -15.52
CA LYS A 142 1.38 -11.38 -14.21
C LYS A 142 0.43 -10.73 -13.20
N VAL A 143 -0.25 -9.66 -13.60
CA VAL A 143 -1.27 -8.98 -12.78
C VAL A 143 -2.33 -9.98 -12.35
N MET A 144 -2.95 -10.69 -13.29
CA MET A 144 -3.99 -11.67 -13.00
C MET A 144 -3.51 -12.75 -12.02
N ARG A 145 -2.36 -13.37 -12.28
CA ARG A 145 -1.81 -14.44 -11.42
C ARG A 145 -1.56 -13.96 -10.00
N LEU A 146 -0.92 -12.79 -9.86
CA LEU A 146 -0.60 -12.22 -8.56
C LEU A 146 -1.86 -11.87 -7.77
N LEU A 147 -2.83 -11.19 -8.39
CA LEU A 147 -4.08 -10.82 -7.71
C LEU A 147 -4.92 -12.03 -7.31
N ASN A 148 -5.01 -13.05 -8.18
CA ASN A 148 -5.70 -14.28 -7.84
C ASN A 148 -5.00 -15.00 -6.67
N ALA A 149 -3.67 -15.14 -6.70
CA ALA A 149 -2.94 -15.86 -5.68
C ALA A 149 -2.98 -15.16 -4.31
N GLU A 150 -2.77 -13.85 -4.27
CA GLU A 150 -2.61 -13.12 -3.00
C GLU A 150 -3.94 -12.56 -2.48
N LEU A 151 -4.75 -11.91 -3.33
CA LEU A 151 -6.01 -11.29 -2.88
C LEU A 151 -7.17 -12.28 -2.81
N ALA A 152 -7.35 -13.14 -3.82
CA ALA A 152 -8.44 -14.12 -3.79
C ALA A 152 -8.08 -15.35 -2.95
N ASP A 153 -6.96 -16.01 -3.25
CA ASP A 153 -6.63 -17.31 -2.69
C ASP A 153 -6.01 -17.24 -1.29
N THR A 154 -5.17 -16.25 -1.00
CA THR A 154 -4.53 -16.14 0.31
C THR A 154 -5.41 -15.36 1.30
N LEU A 155 -5.80 -14.13 0.95
CA LEU A 155 -6.58 -13.25 1.84
C LEU A 155 -8.08 -13.60 1.83
N GLY A 156 -8.72 -13.56 0.66
CA GLY A 156 -10.16 -13.74 0.50
C GLY A 156 -10.66 -15.11 0.93
N ASN A 157 -9.97 -16.17 0.53
CA ASN A 157 -10.33 -17.54 0.89
C ASN A 157 -10.20 -17.78 2.40
N LEU A 158 -9.16 -17.25 3.05
CA LEU A 158 -8.98 -17.41 4.50
C LEU A 158 -10.15 -16.79 5.27
N LEU A 159 -10.56 -15.56 4.91
CA LEU A 159 -11.75 -14.91 5.48
C LEU A 159 -13.01 -15.76 5.27
N ASN A 160 -13.24 -16.25 4.06
CA ASN A 160 -14.41 -17.09 3.75
C ASN A 160 -14.43 -18.39 4.56
N ARG A 161 -13.27 -19.03 4.75
CA ARG A 161 -13.15 -20.28 5.51
C ARG A 161 -13.39 -20.09 7.00
N CYS A 162 -12.81 -19.04 7.62
CA CYS A 162 -12.96 -18.83 9.06
C CYS A 162 -14.31 -18.21 9.45
N THR A 163 -14.97 -17.48 8.53
CA THR A 163 -16.31 -16.92 8.74
C THR A 163 -17.43 -17.81 8.20
N GLY A 164 -17.10 -18.92 7.54
CA GLY A 164 -18.08 -19.85 6.98
C GLY A 164 -18.92 -20.50 8.08
N THR A 165 -20.25 -20.55 7.88
CA THR A 165 -21.21 -21.08 8.87
C THR A 165 -20.99 -22.56 9.20
N THR A 166 -20.30 -23.32 8.35
CA THR A 166 -19.91 -24.71 8.64
C THR A 166 -18.88 -24.82 9.76
N VAL A 167 -17.98 -23.85 9.89
CA VAL A 167 -16.90 -23.86 10.88
C VAL A 167 -17.23 -22.93 12.04
N ASN A 168 -17.70 -21.72 11.75
CA ASN A 168 -18.10 -20.73 12.75
C ASN A 168 -19.62 -20.58 12.77
N VAL A 169 -20.30 -21.56 13.35
CA VAL A 169 -21.77 -21.64 13.38
C VAL A 169 -22.40 -20.42 14.05
N GLN A 170 -21.81 -19.97 15.16
CA GLN A 170 -22.30 -18.86 15.97
C GLN A 170 -21.97 -17.48 15.38
N GLN A 171 -21.21 -17.41 14.29
CA GLN A 171 -20.86 -16.17 13.57
C GLN A 171 -20.29 -15.08 14.48
N TYR A 172 -19.29 -15.42 15.29
CA TYR A 172 -18.60 -14.46 16.17
C TYR A 172 -17.08 -14.60 16.07
N PHE A 173 -16.37 -13.55 16.48
CA PHE A 173 -14.92 -13.54 16.68
C PHE A 173 -14.65 -14.04 18.11
N PRO A 174 -14.14 -15.27 18.30
CA PRO A 174 -13.97 -15.86 19.63
C PRO A 174 -12.92 -15.15 20.48
N GLN A 175 -13.05 -15.28 21.79
CA GLN A 175 -12.03 -14.85 22.74
C GLN A 175 -10.79 -15.75 22.60
N PHE A 176 -9.62 -15.17 22.84
CA PHE A 176 -8.38 -15.93 22.89
C PHE A 176 -8.17 -16.54 24.27
N ASP A 177 -7.91 -17.84 24.31
CA ASP A 177 -7.40 -18.51 25.49
C ASP A 177 -6.13 -19.27 25.13
N VAL A 178 -5.02 -18.82 25.71
CA VAL A 178 -3.68 -19.36 25.46
C VAL A 178 -3.53 -20.80 25.93
N GLN A 179 -4.33 -21.25 26.92
CA GLN A 179 -4.26 -22.62 27.44
C GLN A 179 -4.64 -23.67 26.40
N TYR A 180 -5.47 -23.28 25.44
CA TYR A 180 -5.95 -24.13 24.36
C TYR A 180 -5.18 -23.92 23.05
N CYS A 181 -4.10 -23.14 23.09
CA CYS A 181 -3.25 -22.88 21.94
C CYS A 181 -2.34 -24.07 21.66
N GLN A 182 -2.50 -24.67 20.48
CA GLN A 182 -1.73 -25.83 20.06
C GLN A 182 -0.28 -25.43 19.69
N PRO A 183 0.72 -26.31 19.89
CA PRO A 183 2.12 -26.02 19.56
C PRO A 183 2.34 -25.57 18.11
N ASP A 184 1.51 -26.04 17.17
CA ASP A 184 1.56 -25.68 15.75
C ASP A 184 1.29 -24.18 15.49
N ALA A 185 0.66 -23.48 16.43
CA ALA A 185 0.42 -22.03 16.36
C ALA A 185 1.69 -21.20 16.55
N LYS A 186 2.80 -21.77 17.03
CA LYS A 186 4.03 -21.04 17.35
C LYS A 186 4.55 -20.20 16.18
N GLY A 187 4.56 -20.75 14.97
CA GLY A 187 5.01 -20.03 13.76
C GLY A 187 4.14 -18.81 13.45
N LEU A 188 2.81 -18.98 13.55
CA LEU A 188 1.86 -17.89 13.34
C LEU A 188 1.96 -16.82 14.43
N LEU A 189 2.09 -17.20 15.70
CA LEU A 189 2.23 -16.26 16.80
C LEU A 189 3.48 -15.38 16.64
N LEU A 190 4.62 -15.97 16.25
CA LEU A 190 5.84 -15.21 15.96
C LEU A 190 5.64 -14.23 14.80
N ALA A 191 5.01 -14.66 13.71
CA ALA A 191 4.72 -13.80 12.58
C ALA A 191 3.77 -12.64 12.95
N LEU A 192 2.77 -12.90 13.80
CA LEU A 192 1.86 -11.85 14.29
C LEU A 192 2.56 -10.85 15.21
N ASP A 193 3.46 -11.33 16.07
CA ASP A 193 4.20 -10.48 17.00
C ASP A 193 5.15 -9.53 16.26
N SER A 194 5.74 -9.94 15.13
CA SER A 194 6.67 -9.11 14.36
C SER A 194 6.02 -8.28 13.25
N LEU A 195 4.78 -8.61 12.84
CA LEU A 195 4.08 -7.98 11.71
C LEU A 195 4.09 -6.45 11.76
N SER A 196 3.74 -5.85 12.91
CA SER A 196 3.62 -4.38 13.04
C SER A 196 4.96 -3.70 12.75
N ASP A 197 6.02 -4.17 13.40
CA ASP A 197 7.31 -3.52 13.39
C ASP A 197 8.00 -3.71 12.03
N GLU A 198 7.97 -4.92 11.47
CA GLU A 198 8.56 -5.21 10.16
C GLU A 198 7.90 -4.42 9.04
N VAL A 199 6.56 -4.34 9.02
CA VAL A 199 5.85 -3.55 8.00
C VAL A 199 6.11 -2.06 8.19
N ALA A 200 6.09 -1.56 9.44
CA ALA A 200 6.37 -0.16 9.73
C ALA A 200 7.77 0.25 9.24
N ASP A 201 8.79 -0.57 9.49
CA ASP A 201 10.16 -0.30 9.08
C ASP A 201 10.30 -0.27 7.56
N HIS A 202 9.65 -1.19 6.85
CA HIS A 202 9.62 -1.16 5.40
C HIS A 202 8.88 0.06 4.83
N PHE A 203 7.73 0.44 5.40
CA PHE A 203 6.94 1.58 4.92
C PHE A 203 7.64 2.92 5.19
N LYS A 204 8.33 3.08 6.34
CA LYS A 204 9.15 4.27 6.64
C LYS A 204 10.28 4.47 5.64
N GLN A 205 10.79 3.39 5.05
CA GLN A 205 11.81 3.41 4.00
C GLN A 205 11.22 3.42 2.57
N PHE A 206 9.90 3.61 2.44
CA PHE A 206 9.18 3.56 1.17
C PHE A 206 9.32 2.24 0.40
N ASN A 207 9.66 1.15 1.09
CA ASN A 207 9.75 -0.20 0.54
C ASN A 207 8.40 -0.92 0.67
N PHE A 208 7.35 -0.35 0.08
CA PHE A 208 5.97 -0.86 0.23
C PHE A 208 5.84 -2.33 -0.18
N TYR A 209 6.51 -2.74 -1.25
CA TYR A 209 6.52 -4.13 -1.72
C TYR A 209 6.99 -5.12 -0.64
N LYS A 210 8.03 -4.76 0.15
CA LYS A 210 8.53 -5.59 1.25
C LYS A 210 7.54 -5.63 2.42
N GLY A 211 6.91 -4.51 2.75
CA GLY A 211 5.86 -4.50 3.76
C GLY A 211 4.68 -5.39 3.36
N VAL A 212 4.28 -5.38 2.09
CA VAL A 212 3.25 -6.30 1.57
C VAL A 212 3.73 -7.75 1.59
N ASP A 213 5.00 -8.04 1.29
CA ASP A 213 5.58 -9.38 1.42
C ASP A 213 5.45 -9.94 2.85
N VAL A 214 5.73 -9.13 3.88
CA VAL A 214 5.56 -9.52 5.29
C VAL A 214 4.09 -9.83 5.60
N ILE A 215 3.17 -8.97 5.16
CA ILE A 215 1.72 -9.17 5.37
C ILE A 215 1.24 -10.47 4.72
N ILE A 216 1.59 -10.70 3.46
CA ILE A 216 1.21 -11.92 2.73
C ILE A 216 1.86 -13.16 3.34
N SER A 217 3.10 -13.08 3.79
CA SER A 217 3.77 -14.20 4.46
C SER A 217 3.06 -14.57 5.77
N THR A 218 2.61 -13.58 6.55
CA THR A 218 1.82 -13.80 7.77
C THR A 218 0.46 -14.45 7.46
N LEU A 219 -0.22 -14.00 6.40
CA LEU A 219 -1.47 -14.62 5.94
C LEU A 219 -1.26 -16.05 5.43
N ARG A 220 -0.13 -16.35 4.78
CA ARG A 220 0.24 -17.71 4.38
C ARG A 220 0.46 -18.60 5.60
N GLU A 221 1.08 -18.09 6.67
CA GLU A 221 1.17 -18.83 7.93
C GLU A 221 -0.18 -19.10 8.59
N ALA A 222 -1.10 -18.13 8.56
CA ALA A 222 -2.45 -18.36 9.04
C ALA A 222 -3.18 -19.42 8.20
N ASN A 223 -3.01 -19.42 6.87
CA ASN A 223 -3.55 -20.48 6.02
C ASN A 223 -2.95 -21.85 6.36
N ARG A 224 -1.63 -21.95 6.56
CA ARG A 224 -0.96 -23.20 6.96
C ARG A 224 -1.48 -23.71 8.30
N PHE A 225 -1.55 -22.84 9.29
CA PHE A 225 -2.06 -23.14 10.63
C PHE A 225 -3.54 -23.60 10.58
N PHE A 226 -4.38 -22.90 9.83
CA PHE A 226 -5.80 -23.25 9.67
C PHE A 226 -5.95 -24.62 9.00
N GLU A 227 -5.11 -24.95 8.01
CA GLU A 227 -5.15 -26.25 7.33
C GLU A 227 -4.75 -27.41 8.27
N ILE A 228 -3.63 -27.27 8.98
CA ILE A 228 -3.13 -28.29 9.93
C ILE A 228 -4.11 -28.51 11.08
N SER A 229 -4.72 -27.43 11.57
CA SER A 229 -5.68 -27.49 12.68
C SER A 229 -7.01 -28.16 12.31
N GLN A 230 -7.32 -28.29 11.02
CA GLN A 230 -8.53 -28.94 10.51
C GLN A 230 -9.84 -28.52 11.22
N PRO A 231 -10.18 -27.22 11.30
CA PRO A 231 -11.30 -26.73 12.10
C PRO A 231 -12.66 -27.26 11.65
N TRP A 232 -12.79 -27.73 10.40
CA TRP A 232 -13.98 -28.44 9.90
C TRP A 232 -14.20 -29.84 10.53
N LYS A 233 -13.18 -30.39 11.19
CA LYS A 233 -13.30 -31.58 12.04
C LYS A 233 -13.56 -31.18 13.49
N LEU A 234 -12.84 -30.17 13.99
CA LEU A 234 -13.01 -29.66 15.36
C LEU A 234 -14.45 -29.21 15.63
N CYS A 235 -15.10 -28.54 14.67
CA CYS A 235 -16.49 -28.08 14.81
C CYS A 235 -17.54 -29.19 14.96
N LYS A 236 -17.16 -30.46 14.75
CA LYS A 236 -18.06 -31.61 14.91
C LYS A 236 -17.94 -32.28 16.27
N SER A 237 -16.98 -31.88 17.10
CA SER A 237 -16.71 -32.47 18.42
C SER A 237 -16.92 -31.42 19.52
N PRO A 238 -17.86 -31.64 20.46
CA PRO A 238 -18.07 -30.73 21.60
C PRO A 238 -16.81 -30.53 22.45
N ASP A 239 -16.00 -31.58 22.65
CA ASP A 239 -14.77 -31.53 23.45
C ASP A 239 -13.67 -30.65 22.81
N SER A 240 -13.83 -30.28 21.55
CA SER A 240 -12.87 -29.47 20.78
C SER A 240 -13.26 -27.98 20.70
N GLU A 241 -14.31 -27.54 21.39
CA GLU A 241 -14.84 -26.18 21.30
C GLU A 241 -13.77 -25.11 21.58
N HIS A 242 -13.00 -25.27 22.66
CA HIS A 242 -11.95 -24.32 23.01
C HIS A 242 -10.78 -24.30 22.00
N HIS A 243 -10.41 -25.47 21.44
CA HIS A 243 -9.40 -25.54 20.39
C HIS A 243 -9.88 -24.85 19.11
N LEU A 244 -11.13 -25.08 18.71
CA LEU A 244 -11.73 -24.40 17.56
C LEU A 244 -11.76 -22.88 17.77
N ALA A 245 -12.15 -22.43 18.97
CA ALA A 245 -12.15 -21.01 19.33
C ALA A 245 -10.76 -20.39 19.19
N CYS A 246 -9.70 -21.07 19.67
CA CYS A 246 -8.32 -20.61 19.49
C CYS A 246 -7.91 -20.50 18.01
N VAL A 247 -8.25 -21.51 17.19
CA VAL A 247 -7.92 -21.51 15.76
C VAL A 247 -8.61 -20.35 15.03
N LEU A 248 -9.91 -20.16 15.30
CA LEU A 248 -10.70 -19.08 14.73
C LEU A 248 -10.20 -17.71 15.18
N HIS A 249 -9.89 -17.56 16.48
CA HIS A 249 -9.36 -16.32 17.03
C HIS A 249 -8.07 -15.92 16.31
N LEU A 250 -7.05 -16.79 16.29
CA LEU A 250 -5.76 -16.45 15.68
C LEU A 250 -5.88 -16.15 14.18
N THR A 251 -6.78 -16.85 13.49
CA THR A 251 -7.05 -16.61 12.07
C THR A 251 -7.70 -15.25 11.83
N MET A 252 -8.74 -14.91 12.60
CA MET A 252 -9.41 -13.61 12.49
C MET A 252 -8.55 -12.45 12.96
N GLU A 253 -7.70 -12.68 13.96
CA GLU A 253 -6.74 -11.69 14.43
C GLU A 253 -5.67 -11.41 13.38
N THR A 254 -5.21 -12.46 12.68
CA THR A 254 -4.31 -12.29 11.52
C THR A 254 -4.96 -11.45 10.43
N LEU A 255 -6.22 -11.76 10.09
CA LEU A 255 -6.98 -11.01 9.08
C LEU A 255 -7.19 -9.55 9.51
N ARG A 256 -7.49 -9.30 10.78
CA ARG A 256 -7.66 -7.95 11.35
C ARG A 256 -6.37 -7.14 11.23
N MET A 257 -5.26 -7.64 11.78
CA MET A 257 -3.98 -6.94 11.77
C MET A 257 -3.47 -6.70 10.33
N SER A 258 -3.53 -7.74 9.48
CA SER A 258 -3.14 -7.64 8.07
C SER A 258 -3.97 -6.61 7.32
N SER A 259 -5.28 -6.54 7.58
CA SER A 259 -6.16 -5.59 6.90
C SER A 259 -5.92 -4.16 7.34
N ILE A 260 -5.66 -3.93 8.62
CA ILE A 260 -5.26 -2.59 9.11
C ILE A 260 -3.98 -2.14 8.41
N ALA A 261 -2.98 -3.02 8.31
CA ALA A 261 -1.71 -2.74 7.63
C ALA A 261 -1.86 -2.55 6.11
N LEU A 262 -2.86 -3.19 5.48
CA LEU A 262 -3.17 -3.06 4.05
C LEU A 262 -4.00 -1.82 3.70
N GLN A 263 -4.54 -1.06 4.65
CA GLN A 263 -5.36 0.13 4.36
C GLN A 263 -4.69 1.14 3.42
N PRO A 264 -3.39 1.47 3.55
CA PRO A 264 -2.72 2.38 2.61
C PRO A 264 -2.62 1.83 1.18
N ILE A 265 -2.64 0.50 1.04
CA ILE A 265 -2.43 -0.22 -0.23
C ILE A 265 -3.77 -0.45 -0.94
N VAL A 266 -4.71 -1.11 -0.26
CA VAL A 266 -6.04 -1.52 -0.77
C VAL A 266 -7.17 -1.09 0.19
N PRO A 267 -7.47 0.21 0.31
CA PRO A 267 -8.35 0.73 1.35
C PRO A 267 -9.75 0.12 1.34
N GLN A 268 -10.32 -0.16 0.16
CA GLN A 268 -11.66 -0.72 0.02
C GLN A 268 -11.71 -2.19 0.43
N ILE A 269 -10.71 -3.00 0.05
CA ILE A 269 -10.62 -4.42 0.48
C ILE A 269 -10.42 -4.49 2.00
N ALA A 270 -9.49 -3.69 2.53
CA ALA A 270 -9.24 -3.61 3.96
C ALA A 270 -10.50 -3.20 4.74
N LYS A 271 -11.22 -2.18 4.26
CA LYS A 271 -12.51 -1.76 4.84
C LYS A 271 -13.53 -2.89 4.85
N LEU A 272 -13.75 -3.58 3.72
CA LEU A 272 -14.73 -4.66 3.63
C LEU A 272 -14.42 -5.82 4.60
N LEU A 273 -13.14 -6.18 4.75
CA LEU A 273 -12.74 -7.21 5.70
C LEU A 273 -12.96 -6.74 7.14
N LEU A 274 -12.52 -5.52 7.49
CA LEU A 274 -12.68 -4.98 8.84
C LEU A 274 -14.16 -4.78 9.20
N ASP A 275 -15.01 -4.42 8.23
CA ASP A 275 -16.46 -4.35 8.39
C ASP A 275 -17.06 -5.75 8.63
N LYS A 276 -16.60 -6.78 7.90
CA LYS A 276 -17.03 -8.18 8.11
C LYS A 276 -16.73 -8.65 9.53
N LEU A 277 -15.55 -8.30 10.05
CA LEU A 277 -15.12 -8.62 11.41
C LEU A 277 -15.69 -7.66 12.48
N GLN A 278 -16.52 -6.68 12.07
CA GLN A 278 -17.12 -5.68 12.98
C GLN A 278 -16.06 -4.94 13.81
N ILE A 279 -14.97 -4.50 13.17
CA ILE A 279 -13.94 -3.68 13.80
C ILE A 279 -14.38 -2.20 13.79
N PRO A 280 -14.61 -1.54 14.93
CA PRO A 280 -14.96 -0.11 14.97
C PRO A 280 -13.96 0.75 14.22
N HIS A 281 -14.41 1.85 13.61
CA HIS A 281 -13.51 2.78 12.91
C HIS A 281 -12.40 3.35 13.80
N SER A 282 -12.67 3.53 15.10
CA SER A 282 -11.68 3.95 16.10
C SER A 282 -10.59 2.91 16.37
N GLU A 283 -10.81 1.64 16.00
CA GLU A 283 -9.89 0.51 16.21
C GLU A 283 -9.15 0.11 14.92
N ARG A 284 -9.06 1.02 13.94
CA ARG A 284 -8.42 0.77 12.63
C ARG A 284 -7.17 1.61 12.38
N SER A 285 -6.66 2.34 13.37
CA SER A 285 -5.38 3.05 13.25
C SER A 285 -4.19 2.07 13.37
N TRP A 286 -2.97 2.56 13.09
CA TRP A 286 -1.76 1.73 13.15
C TRP A 286 -1.51 1.11 14.54
N GLU A 287 -1.90 1.78 15.62
CA GLU A 287 -1.71 1.27 16.99
C GLU A 287 -2.43 -0.06 17.25
N PHE A 288 -3.48 -0.35 16.47
CA PHE A 288 -4.24 -1.59 16.51
C PHE A 288 -3.61 -2.70 15.65
N THR A 289 -2.48 -2.49 14.99
CA THR A 289 -1.72 -3.55 14.29
C THR A 289 -0.92 -4.44 15.25
N LYS A 290 -1.42 -4.66 16.46
CA LYS A 290 -0.82 -5.55 17.47
C LYS A 290 -1.86 -6.55 17.92
N ARG A 291 -1.41 -7.73 18.38
CA ARG A 291 -2.32 -8.75 18.90
C ARG A 291 -3.15 -8.21 20.06
N GLN A 292 -4.44 -8.45 20.02
CA GLN A 292 -5.38 -8.13 21.08
C GLN A 292 -6.02 -9.40 21.62
N THR A 293 -6.14 -9.49 22.94
CA THR A 293 -7.08 -10.43 23.55
C THR A 293 -8.47 -9.83 23.38
N ASN A 294 -9.29 -10.43 22.53
CA ASN A 294 -10.66 -9.96 22.36
C ASN A 294 -11.46 -10.39 23.61
N ASP A 295 -11.50 -9.53 24.62
CA ASP A 295 -12.10 -9.83 25.94
C ASP A 295 -13.64 -9.83 25.91
N LYS A 296 -14.24 -9.50 24.76
CA LYS A 296 -15.70 -9.46 24.56
C LYS A 296 -16.09 -10.28 23.34
N ILE A 297 -17.23 -10.97 23.46
CA ILE A 297 -17.87 -11.64 22.33
C ILE A 297 -18.26 -10.59 21.29
N ARG A 298 -17.69 -10.71 20.09
CA ARG A 298 -17.95 -9.80 18.97
C ARG A 298 -18.59 -10.59 17.84
N PHE A 299 -19.87 -10.35 17.57
CA PHE A 299 -20.55 -10.96 16.43
C PHE A 299 -20.02 -10.39 15.11
N LEU A 300 -19.92 -11.24 14.11
CA LEU A 300 -19.54 -10.85 12.75
C LEU A 300 -20.71 -10.14 12.06
N ASN A 301 -20.40 -9.34 11.05
CA ASN A 301 -21.45 -8.81 10.17
C ASN A 301 -22.11 -9.97 9.40
N SER A 302 -23.45 -10.00 9.31
CA SER A 302 -24.22 -10.98 8.54
C SER A 302 -24.00 -10.89 7.02
N ASP A 303 -23.48 -9.77 6.52
CA ASP A 303 -23.29 -9.57 5.09
C ASP A 303 -22.36 -10.61 4.46
N LYS A 304 -22.73 -11.11 3.29
CA LYS A 304 -21.84 -11.93 2.45
C LYS A 304 -20.81 -11.01 1.82
N VAL A 305 -19.54 -11.22 2.16
CA VAL A 305 -18.43 -10.40 1.66
C VAL A 305 -17.56 -11.22 0.71
N MET A 306 -17.37 -10.70 -0.50
CA MET A 306 -16.37 -11.19 -1.45
C MET A 306 -15.30 -10.12 -1.59
N LEU A 307 -14.13 -10.32 -0.96
CA LEU A 307 -13.05 -9.34 -0.97
C LEU A 307 -12.48 -9.11 -2.37
N PHE A 308 -12.28 -10.20 -3.11
CA PHE A 308 -11.73 -10.14 -4.46
C PHE A 308 -12.31 -11.29 -5.30
N LYS A 309 -12.88 -10.95 -6.45
CA LYS A 309 -13.38 -11.94 -7.41
C LYS A 309 -12.22 -12.42 -8.27
N LYS A 310 -12.03 -13.75 -8.35
CA LYS A 310 -11.03 -14.33 -9.25
C LYS A 310 -11.23 -13.84 -10.69
N ILE A 311 -10.12 -13.44 -11.30
CA ILE A 311 -10.06 -13.07 -12.70
C ILE A 311 -9.80 -14.36 -13.49
N LEU A 312 -10.68 -14.67 -14.43
CA LEU A 312 -10.54 -15.83 -15.32
C LEU A 312 -9.79 -15.42 -16.58
N ASN A 313 -8.88 -16.28 -17.06
CA ASN A 313 -8.30 -16.11 -18.38
C ASN A 313 -9.44 -16.23 -19.41
N LYS A 314 -9.57 -15.21 -20.27
CA LYS A 314 -10.39 -15.31 -21.48
C LYS A 314 -9.59 -15.98 -22.59
#